data_AF-A0AAU9BPJ7-F1
#
_entry.id   AF-A0AAU9BPJ7-F1
#
_cell.length_a   1.000
_cell.length_b   1.000
_cell.length_c   1.000
_cell.angle_alpha   90.00
_cell.angle_beta   90.00
_cell.angle_gamma   90.00
#
_symmetry.space_group_name_H-M   'P 1'
#
loop_
_entity.id
_entity.type
_entity.pdbx_description
1 polymer ?
#
loop_
_entity_poly.entity_id
_entity_poly.type
_entity_poly.pdbx_seq_one_letter_code
_entity_poly.pdbx_strand_id
1 'polypeptide(L)'
;MASVPNVCGGGWAETKAAYRLLDNARLDFREVLRAHSVPTLERIRQQSRVLCLQDTTELDYSGRPSMAGLGRLNYEQRQGLYLHPTLVISEAGVALGVTDCWHWARLPKGEPDLAESLRWVEGYERVAEMAALAPETRLVYVADREGDLRALIDRAEQLGFAADYLIRVQHDRKLNDPLDGVPVHCARPSLEKEEVM
;
A
#
# COMPACT_ATOMS: atom_id res chain seq x y z
N MET A 1 21.01 -6.62 -11.80
CA MET A 1 21.17 -6.01 -10.46
C MET A 1 22.62 -6.13 -10.01
N ALA A 2 23.15 -5.12 -9.33
CA ALA A 2 24.48 -5.16 -8.73
C ALA A 2 24.39 -5.60 -7.25
N SER A 3 25.38 -6.35 -6.76
CA SER A 3 25.48 -6.75 -5.36
C SER A 3 25.90 -5.56 -4.47
N VAL A 4 25.71 -5.66 -3.15
CA VAL A 4 26.17 -4.64 -2.18
C VAL A 4 27.66 -4.30 -2.37
N PRO A 5 28.59 -5.27 -2.47
CA PRO A 5 30.00 -4.97 -2.74
C PRO A 5 30.22 -4.17 -4.03
N ASN A 6 29.46 -4.48 -5.10
CA ASN A 6 29.62 -3.81 -6.39
C ASN A 6 29.11 -2.36 -6.35
N VAL A 7 28.00 -2.08 -5.66
CA VAL A 7 27.50 -0.68 -5.51
C VAL A 7 28.39 0.14 -4.57
N CYS A 8 29.08 -0.50 -3.63
CA CYS A 8 30.09 0.12 -2.78
C CYS A 8 31.46 0.29 -3.48
N GLY A 9 31.54 0.11 -4.80
CA GLY A 9 32.78 0.31 -5.58
C GLY A 9 33.88 -0.73 -5.30
N GLY A 10 33.54 -1.88 -4.71
CA GLY A 10 34.49 -2.93 -4.32
C GLY A 10 35.30 -2.63 -3.05
N GLY A 11 35.06 -1.48 -2.41
CA GLY A 11 35.74 -1.09 -1.16
C GLY A 11 35.31 -1.94 0.03
N TRP A 12 36.27 -2.50 0.76
CA TRP A 12 36.00 -3.38 1.90
C TRP A 12 35.34 -2.63 3.07
N ALA A 13 35.81 -1.42 3.37
CA ALA A 13 35.29 -0.62 4.47
C ALA A 13 33.84 -0.20 4.22
N GLU A 14 33.54 0.29 3.02
CA GLU A 14 32.22 0.72 2.55
C GLU A 14 31.25 -0.46 2.54
N THR A 15 31.67 -1.60 2.02
CA THR A 15 30.87 -2.84 2.00
C THR A 15 30.51 -3.27 3.42
N LYS A 16 31.49 -3.30 4.34
CA LYS A 16 31.25 -3.67 5.74
C LYS A 16 30.35 -2.66 6.45
N ALA A 17 30.48 -1.37 6.14
CA ALA A 17 29.60 -0.34 6.68
C ALA A 17 28.16 -0.51 6.19
N ALA A 18 27.96 -0.78 4.89
CA ALA A 18 26.63 -1.02 4.32
C ALA A 18 25.94 -2.24 4.96
N TYR A 19 26.63 -3.37 5.11
CA TYR A 19 26.06 -4.53 5.81
C TYR A 19 25.76 -4.23 7.29
N ARG A 20 26.64 -3.52 8.00
CA ARG A 20 26.39 -3.10 9.39
C ARG A 20 25.19 -2.17 9.51
N LEU A 21 24.95 -1.31 8.53
CA LEU A 21 23.78 -0.45 8.49
C LEU A 21 22.50 -1.27 8.32
N LEU A 22 22.48 -2.20 7.36
CA LEU A 22 21.31 -3.05 7.07
C LEU A 22 21.01 -4.08 8.17
N ASP A 23 22.02 -4.49 8.93
CA ASP A 23 21.90 -5.42 10.08
C ASP A 23 21.78 -4.67 11.43
N ASN A 24 21.59 -3.36 11.41
CA ASN A 24 21.49 -2.57 12.63
C ASN A 24 20.09 -2.70 13.23
N ALA A 25 19.96 -3.42 14.36
CA ALA A 25 18.69 -3.58 15.07
C ALA A 25 18.04 -2.26 15.56
N ARG A 26 18.76 -1.14 15.54
CA ARG A 26 18.22 0.20 15.85
C ARG A 26 17.58 0.89 14.64
N LEU A 27 17.77 0.36 13.42
CA LEU A 27 17.22 0.92 12.19
C LEU A 27 15.92 0.18 11.86
N ASP A 28 14.79 0.85 12.02
CA ASP A 28 13.49 0.29 11.64
C ASP A 28 13.22 0.49 10.13
N PHE A 29 12.48 -0.43 9.51
CA PHE A 29 12.09 -0.30 8.11
C PHE A 29 11.38 1.03 7.83
N ARG A 30 10.56 1.53 8.76
CA ARG A 30 9.86 2.81 8.60
C ARG A 30 10.83 3.99 8.53
N GLU A 31 11.98 3.92 9.20
CA GLU A 31 13.02 4.96 9.10
C GLU A 31 13.67 4.98 7.72
N VAL A 32 13.93 3.80 7.15
CA VAL A 32 14.43 3.66 5.77
C VAL A 32 13.41 4.20 4.79
N LEU A 33 12.14 3.81 4.94
CA LEU A 33 11.06 4.30 4.08
C LEU A 33 10.87 5.81 4.21
N ARG A 34 11.01 6.37 5.42
CA ARG A 34 10.90 7.81 5.68
C ARG A 34 11.92 8.64 4.90
N ALA A 35 13.12 8.11 4.67
CA ALA A 35 14.13 8.76 3.84
C ALA A 35 13.65 8.96 2.38
N HIS A 36 12.69 8.16 1.92
CA HIS A 36 12.05 8.29 0.62
C HIS A 36 10.70 9.02 0.66
N SER A 37 9.88 8.78 1.69
CA SER A 37 8.52 9.32 1.76
C SER A 37 8.52 10.83 1.98
N VAL A 38 9.46 11.38 2.76
CA VAL A 38 9.55 12.84 2.99
C VAL A 38 9.86 13.61 1.70
N PRO A 39 10.90 13.29 0.91
CA PRO A 39 11.11 13.92 -0.40
C PRO A 39 10.00 13.65 -1.42
N THR A 40 9.28 12.53 -1.27
CA THR A 40 8.10 12.24 -2.09
C THR A 40 6.96 13.21 -1.78
N LEU A 41 6.70 13.49 -0.50
CA LEU A 41 5.70 14.48 -0.08
C LEU A 41 5.99 15.87 -0.65
N GLU A 42 7.26 16.30 -0.66
CA GLU A 42 7.61 17.60 -1.26
C GLU A 42 7.32 17.65 -2.77
N ARG A 43 7.50 16.53 -3.49
CA ARG A 43 7.14 16.43 -4.92
C ARG A 43 5.63 16.39 -5.12
N ILE A 44 4.89 15.76 -4.21
CA ILE A 44 3.42 15.71 -4.21
C ILE A 44 2.85 17.12 -4.07
N ARG A 45 3.35 17.93 -3.13
CA ARG A 45 2.90 19.33 -2.90
C ARG A 45 3.05 20.25 -4.11
N GLN A 46 3.87 19.87 -5.09
CA GLN A 46 4.06 20.63 -6.33
C GLN A 46 3.05 20.24 -7.43
N GLN A 47 2.17 19.27 -7.16
CA GLN A 47 1.14 18.82 -8.08
C GLN A 47 -0.22 19.37 -7.67
N SER A 48 -1.08 19.62 -8.65
CA SER A 48 -2.50 19.90 -8.38
C SER A 48 -3.27 18.62 -8.02
N ARG A 49 -2.88 17.48 -8.61
CA ARG A 49 -3.48 16.16 -8.35
C ARG A 49 -2.45 15.04 -8.48
N VAL A 50 -2.57 14.01 -7.65
CA VAL A 50 -1.76 12.80 -7.71
C VAL A 50 -2.62 11.54 -7.56
N LEU A 51 -2.14 10.43 -8.12
CA LEU A 51 -2.75 9.11 -7.95
C LEU A 51 -1.88 8.28 -7.00
N CYS A 52 -2.50 7.78 -5.93
CA CYS A 52 -1.88 6.94 -4.91
C CYS A 52 -2.26 5.49 -5.20
N LEU A 53 -1.42 4.81 -5.98
CA LEU A 53 -1.67 3.45 -6.45
C LEU A 53 -1.28 2.46 -5.35
N GLN A 54 -2.18 1.54 -5.04
CA GLN A 54 -1.91 0.43 -4.14
C GLN A 54 -2.20 -0.91 -4.83
N ASP A 55 -1.28 -1.85 -4.66
CA ASP A 55 -1.40 -3.22 -5.09
C ASP A 55 -0.50 -4.11 -4.22
N THR A 56 -0.75 -5.42 -4.21
CA THR A 56 -0.02 -6.40 -3.40
C THR A 56 0.97 -7.17 -4.26
N THR A 57 2.20 -7.31 -3.78
CA THR A 57 3.22 -8.14 -4.43
C THR A 57 3.90 -9.08 -3.45
N GLU A 58 4.51 -10.14 -3.97
CA GLU A 58 5.22 -11.18 -3.22
C GLU A 58 6.73 -11.04 -3.42
N LEU A 59 7.48 -11.10 -2.33
CA LEU A 59 8.93 -11.33 -2.35
C LEU A 59 9.19 -12.81 -2.11
N ASP A 60 9.56 -13.54 -3.16
CA ASP A 60 9.84 -14.97 -3.08
C ASP A 60 11.30 -15.25 -2.67
N TYR A 61 11.46 -15.91 -1.52
CA TYR A 61 12.74 -16.33 -0.96
C TYR A 61 12.82 -17.84 -0.75
N SER A 62 12.02 -18.63 -1.48
CA SER A 62 11.96 -20.09 -1.32
C SER A 62 13.32 -20.79 -1.49
N GLY A 63 14.24 -20.19 -2.26
CA GLY A 63 15.63 -20.66 -2.40
C GLY A 63 16.56 -20.33 -1.23
N ARG A 64 16.07 -19.72 -0.15
CA ARG A 64 16.85 -19.30 1.03
C ARG A 64 16.23 -19.82 2.33
N PRO A 65 16.19 -21.14 2.56
CA PRO A 65 15.48 -21.75 3.69
C PRO A 65 16.03 -21.38 5.07
N SER A 66 17.27 -20.88 5.15
CA SER A 66 17.89 -20.42 6.41
C SER A 66 17.56 -18.97 6.76
N MET A 67 16.84 -18.24 5.90
CA MET A 67 16.44 -16.85 6.16
C MET A 67 15.30 -16.83 7.19
N ALA A 68 15.52 -16.15 8.30
CA ALA A 68 14.52 -15.98 9.35
C ALA A 68 13.43 -14.97 8.93
N GLY A 69 12.25 -15.08 9.54
CA GLY A 69 11.16 -14.12 9.38
C GLY A 69 10.34 -14.27 8.09
N LEU A 70 10.56 -15.33 7.31
CA LEU A 70 9.73 -15.66 6.14
C LEU A 70 8.45 -16.38 6.55
N GLY A 71 7.39 -16.19 5.76
CA GLY A 71 6.11 -16.86 5.92
C GLY A 71 5.65 -17.52 4.62
N ARG A 72 4.52 -18.25 4.68
CA ARG A 72 3.95 -18.89 3.48
C ARG A 72 3.49 -17.84 2.46
N LEU A 73 3.67 -18.12 1.17
CA LEU A 73 3.07 -17.35 0.08
C LEU A 73 1.75 -17.99 -0.40
N ASN A 74 1.43 -17.92 -1.69
CA ASN A 74 0.25 -18.55 -2.29
C ASN A 74 0.25 -20.09 -2.23
N TYR A 75 1.41 -20.73 -2.13
CA TYR A 75 1.58 -22.18 -1.96
C TYR A 75 2.40 -22.48 -0.70
N GLU A 76 2.12 -23.58 -0.01
CA GLU A 76 2.78 -23.94 1.27
C GLU A 76 4.30 -24.12 1.12
N GLN A 77 4.76 -24.59 -0.06
CA GLN A 77 6.18 -24.78 -0.36
C GLN A 77 6.92 -23.47 -0.65
N ARG A 78 6.18 -22.38 -0.92
CA ARG A 78 6.75 -21.07 -1.19
C ARG A 78 6.87 -20.26 0.09
N GLN A 79 8.05 -19.69 0.32
CA GLN A 79 8.39 -18.92 1.52
C GLN A 79 8.84 -17.52 1.12
N GLY A 80 8.31 -16.50 1.79
CA GLY A 80 8.52 -15.12 1.37
C GLY A 80 7.85 -14.10 2.28
N LEU A 81 7.71 -12.89 1.73
CA LEU A 81 7.03 -11.76 2.35
C LEU A 81 6.01 -11.18 1.37
N TYR A 82 4.93 -10.62 1.89
CA TYR A 82 4.02 -9.77 1.13
C TYR A 82 4.37 -8.31 1.35
N LEU A 83 4.22 -7.52 0.28
CA LEU A 83 4.33 -6.06 0.30
C LEU A 83 3.07 -5.46 -0.30
N HIS A 84 2.57 -4.40 0.31
CA HIS A 84 1.47 -3.57 -0.18
C HIS A 84 1.90 -2.09 -0.15
N PRO A 85 2.69 -1.65 -1.14
CA PRO A 85 3.18 -0.27 -1.20
C PRO A 85 2.13 0.71 -1.70
N THR A 86 2.27 1.97 -1.30
CA THR A 86 1.63 3.12 -1.94
C THR A 86 2.62 3.80 -2.87
N LEU A 87 2.47 3.58 -4.19
CA LEU A 87 3.22 4.29 -5.21
C LEU A 87 2.44 5.52 -5.66
N VAL A 88 3.03 6.70 -5.51
CA VAL A 88 2.41 7.95 -5.92
C VAL A 88 2.91 8.36 -7.30
N ILE A 89 1.99 8.69 -8.20
CA ILE A 89 2.28 9.16 -9.55
C ILE A 89 1.56 10.49 -9.83
N SER A 90 2.16 11.33 -10.67
CA SER A 90 1.50 12.53 -11.21
C SER A 90 0.46 12.14 -12.27
N GLU A 91 -0.43 13.07 -12.64
CA GLU A 91 -1.35 12.87 -13.77
C GLU A 91 -0.66 12.60 -15.12
N ALA A 92 0.56 13.10 -15.31
CA ALA A 92 1.37 12.82 -16.50
C ALA A 92 2.02 11.42 -16.50
N GLY A 93 1.74 10.58 -15.48
CA GLY A 93 2.32 9.24 -15.35
C GLY A 93 3.75 9.21 -14.80
N VAL A 94 4.27 10.31 -14.28
CA VAL A 94 5.60 10.37 -13.64
C VAL A 94 5.54 9.78 -12.24
N ALA A 95 6.45 8.85 -11.93
CA ALA A 95 6.59 8.29 -10.59
C ALA A 95 7.16 9.34 -9.61
N LEU A 96 6.32 9.74 -8.65
CA LEU A 96 6.71 10.64 -7.56
C LEU A 96 7.28 9.86 -6.38
N GLY A 97 7.17 8.54 -6.31
CA GLY A 97 7.86 7.71 -5.31
C GLY A 97 6.90 6.99 -4.37
N VAL A 98 7.47 6.28 -3.40
CA VAL A 98 6.72 5.44 -2.45
C VAL A 98 6.57 6.17 -1.13
N THR A 99 5.34 6.22 -0.61
CA THR A 99 5.01 6.97 0.62
C THR A 99 4.73 6.08 1.82
N ASP A 100 4.20 4.89 1.58
CA ASP A 100 3.88 3.90 2.61
C ASP A 100 4.08 2.48 2.06
N CYS A 101 4.27 1.50 2.95
CA CYS A 101 4.29 0.09 2.57
C CYS A 101 3.96 -0.79 3.77
N TRP A 102 2.80 -1.47 3.70
CA TRP A 102 2.52 -2.56 4.62
C TRP A 102 3.30 -3.80 4.15
N HIS A 103 4.10 -4.38 5.04
CA HIS A 103 4.76 -5.66 4.80
C HIS A 103 4.40 -6.68 5.88
N TRP A 104 4.27 -7.95 5.49
CA TRP A 104 4.01 -9.03 6.44
C TRP A 104 4.52 -10.38 5.94
N ALA A 105 4.67 -11.30 6.88
CA ALA A 105 4.88 -12.72 6.64
C ALA A 105 3.66 -13.45 7.19
N ARG A 106 2.99 -14.25 6.38
CA ARG A 106 1.83 -15.01 6.86
C ARG A 106 2.27 -16.11 7.84
N LEU A 107 1.56 -16.24 8.95
CA LEU A 107 1.77 -17.29 9.96
C LEU A 107 1.50 -18.69 9.42
N PRO A 108 1.99 -19.78 10.04
CA PRO A 108 1.66 -21.15 9.65
C PRO A 108 0.15 -21.39 9.48
N LYS A 109 -0.21 -22.31 8.58
CA LYS A 109 -1.62 -22.60 8.28
C LYS A 109 -2.33 -23.13 9.53
N GLY A 110 -3.49 -22.55 9.84
CA GLY A 110 -4.28 -22.91 11.02
C GLY A 110 -3.98 -22.06 12.25
N GLU A 111 -2.95 -21.22 12.21
CA GLU A 111 -2.73 -20.19 13.21
C GLU A 111 -3.58 -18.94 12.89
N PRO A 112 -4.11 -18.25 13.91
CA PRO A 112 -4.89 -17.05 13.71
C PRO A 112 -3.98 -15.92 13.20
N ASP A 113 -4.25 -15.43 12.00
CA ASP A 113 -3.53 -14.32 11.38
C ASP A 113 -4.43 -13.07 11.31
N LEU A 114 -3.82 -11.91 11.09
CA LEU A 114 -4.56 -10.68 10.83
C LEU A 114 -5.33 -10.79 9.52
N ALA A 115 -6.52 -10.19 9.46
CA ALA A 115 -7.28 -10.11 8.22
C ALA A 115 -6.51 -9.25 7.20
N GLU A 116 -5.96 -9.88 6.16
CA GLU A 116 -5.13 -9.18 5.18
C GLU A 116 -5.88 -8.04 4.47
N SER A 117 -7.21 -8.11 4.39
CA SER A 117 -8.05 -7.06 3.83
C SER A 117 -7.93 -5.72 4.55
N LEU A 118 -7.45 -5.70 5.81
CA LEU A 118 -7.17 -4.48 6.56
C LEU A 118 -6.18 -3.55 5.83
N ARG A 119 -5.30 -4.11 4.99
CA ARG A 119 -4.32 -3.32 4.23
C ARG A 119 -4.90 -2.25 3.34
N TRP A 120 -6.08 -2.51 2.78
CA TRP A 120 -6.75 -1.52 1.95
C TRP A 120 -7.38 -0.40 2.79
N VAL A 121 -7.90 -0.75 3.98
CA VAL A 121 -8.48 0.22 4.91
C VAL A 121 -7.38 1.12 5.49
N GLU A 122 -6.33 0.55 6.08
CA GLU A 122 -5.20 1.35 6.59
C GLU A 122 -4.46 2.06 5.47
N GLY A 123 -4.37 1.44 4.29
CA GLY A 123 -3.80 2.06 3.10
C GLY A 123 -4.52 3.36 2.73
N TYR A 124 -5.85 3.38 2.76
CA TYR A 124 -6.62 4.61 2.58
C TYR A 124 -6.37 5.61 3.72
N GLU A 125 -6.30 5.17 4.98
CA GLU A 125 -5.98 6.06 6.12
C GLU A 125 -4.65 6.77 5.95
N ARG A 126 -3.61 6.06 5.50
CA ARG A 126 -2.28 6.64 5.22
C ARG A 126 -2.34 7.70 4.12
N VAL A 127 -3.16 7.47 3.08
CA VAL A 127 -3.39 8.47 2.02
C VAL A 127 -4.19 9.67 2.52
N ALA A 128 -5.17 9.46 3.39
CA ALA A 128 -5.94 10.53 4.04
C ALA A 128 -5.06 11.40 4.96
N GLU A 129 -4.17 10.79 5.75
CA GLU A 129 -3.17 11.50 6.55
C GLU A 129 -2.23 12.33 5.67
N MET A 130 -1.81 11.76 4.53
CA MET A 130 -0.98 12.45 3.56
C MET A 130 -1.70 13.65 2.93
N ALA A 131 -3.00 13.55 2.66
CA ALA A 131 -3.82 14.65 2.14
C ALA A 131 -3.83 15.84 3.11
N ALA A 132 -3.90 15.59 4.41
CA ALA A 132 -3.82 16.64 5.44
C ALA A 132 -2.46 17.37 5.43
N LEU A 133 -1.38 16.70 4.98
CA LEU A 133 -0.04 17.29 4.87
C LEU A 133 0.20 18.02 3.53
N ALA A 134 -0.70 17.88 2.57
CA ALA A 134 -0.65 18.49 1.24
C ALA A 134 -2.04 19.04 0.84
N PRO A 135 -2.59 20.02 1.58
CA PRO A 135 -3.98 20.46 1.43
C PRO A 135 -4.29 21.09 0.06
N GLU A 136 -3.28 21.61 -0.63
CA GLU A 136 -3.42 22.19 -1.97
C GLU A 136 -3.35 21.14 -3.10
N THR A 137 -3.04 19.88 -2.77
CA THR A 137 -2.95 18.78 -3.73
C THR A 137 -4.12 17.83 -3.55
N ARG A 138 -4.84 17.55 -4.63
CA ARG A 138 -5.91 16.55 -4.63
C ARG A 138 -5.32 15.14 -4.72
N LEU A 139 -5.53 14.31 -3.70
CA LEU A 139 -5.06 12.92 -3.68
C LEU A 139 -6.18 11.98 -4.10
N VAL A 140 -5.89 11.06 -5.02
CA VAL A 140 -6.81 10.00 -5.43
C VAL A 140 -6.23 8.65 -5.05
N TYR A 141 -6.85 7.95 -4.11
CA TYR A 141 -6.57 6.56 -3.80
C TYR A 141 -7.00 5.66 -4.95
N VAL A 142 -6.12 4.77 -5.43
CA VAL A 142 -6.43 3.89 -6.56
C VAL A 142 -6.17 2.44 -6.17
N ALA A 143 -7.20 1.61 -6.34
CA ALA A 143 -7.12 0.18 -6.09
C ALA A 143 -7.83 -0.61 -7.21
N ASP A 144 -7.40 -1.86 -7.39
CA ASP A 144 -8.05 -2.79 -8.30
C ASP A 144 -9.31 -3.42 -7.67
N ARG A 145 -9.74 -4.57 -8.19
CA ARG A 145 -10.94 -5.26 -7.72
C ARG A 145 -10.86 -5.76 -6.29
N GLU A 146 -9.67 -6.10 -5.82
CA GLU A 146 -9.50 -6.59 -4.46
C GLU A 146 -9.75 -5.49 -3.42
N GLY A 147 -9.60 -4.23 -3.83
CA GLY A 147 -9.94 -3.06 -3.02
C GLY A 147 -11.44 -2.73 -2.94
N ASP A 148 -12.33 -3.46 -3.63
CA ASP A 148 -13.80 -3.25 -3.56
C ASP A 148 -14.40 -3.75 -2.24
N LEU A 149 -13.96 -3.12 -1.15
CA LEU A 149 -14.33 -3.47 0.21
C LEU A 149 -15.26 -2.41 0.79
N ARG A 150 -16.39 -2.87 1.34
CA ARG A 150 -17.33 -1.95 1.99
C ARG A 150 -16.68 -1.20 3.16
N ALA A 151 -15.84 -1.89 3.93
CA ALA A 151 -15.09 -1.31 5.03
C ALA A 151 -14.18 -0.14 4.60
N LEU A 152 -13.59 -0.20 3.40
CA LEU A 152 -12.78 0.90 2.86
C LEU A 152 -13.67 2.09 2.53
N ILE A 153 -14.78 1.86 1.83
CA ILE A 153 -15.73 2.92 1.46
C ILE A 153 -16.31 3.60 2.71
N ASP A 154 -16.74 2.82 3.71
CA ASP A 154 -17.23 3.33 4.98
C ASP A 154 -16.13 4.12 5.71
N ARG A 155 -14.88 3.65 5.67
CA ARG A 155 -13.76 4.37 6.26
C ARG A 155 -13.48 5.69 5.57
N ALA A 156 -13.58 5.74 4.24
CA ALA A 156 -13.47 6.96 3.48
C ALA A 156 -14.53 7.99 3.88
N GLU A 157 -15.78 7.55 4.05
CA GLU A 157 -16.88 8.41 4.54
C GLU A 157 -16.65 8.91 5.96
N GLN A 158 -16.22 8.02 6.89
CA GLN A 158 -15.90 8.40 8.27
C GLN A 158 -14.79 9.46 8.36
N LEU A 159 -13.85 9.42 7.43
CA LEU A 159 -12.77 10.39 7.31
C LEU A 159 -13.16 11.61 6.45
N GLY A 160 -14.44 11.76 6.11
CA GLY A 160 -14.97 12.90 5.35
C GLY A 160 -14.43 12.98 3.92
N PHE A 161 -14.04 11.85 3.33
CA PHE A 161 -13.41 11.77 2.01
C PHE A 161 -12.18 12.67 1.88
N ALA A 162 -11.31 12.65 2.90
CA ALA A 162 -10.05 13.39 2.92
C ALA A 162 -9.17 13.15 1.67
N ALA A 163 -9.28 11.98 1.05
CA ALA A 163 -8.81 11.71 -0.30
C ALA A 163 -9.96 11.17 -1.15
N ASP A 164 -9.94 11.41 -2.47
CA ASP A 164 -10.85 10.70 -3.37
C ASP A 164 -10.42 9.24 -3.48
N TYR A 165 -11.31 8.39 -4.01
CA TYR A 165 -10.95 7.02 -4.39
C TYR A 165 -11.45 6.64 -5.78
N LEU A 166 -10.68 5.80 -6.46
CA LEU A 166 -11.00 5.14 -7.71
C LEU A 166 -10.74 3.64 -7.52
N ILE A 167 -11.81 2.88 -7.34
CA ILE A 167 -11.75 1.44 -7.06
C ILE A 167 -12.46 0.71 -8.19
N ARG A 168 -11.82 -0.32 -8.74
CA ARG A 168 -12.46 -1.16 -9.75
C ARG A 168 -13.48 -2.07 -9.07
N VAL A 169 -14.76 -1.97 -9.44
CA VAL A 169 -15.82 -2.78 -8.81
C VAL A 169 -15.66 -4.28 -9.12
N GLN A 170 -15.95 -5.10 -8.12
CA GLN A 170 -16.03 -6.56 -8.13
C GLN A 170 -17.41 -7.07 -7.70
N HIS A 171 -18.06 -6.41 -6.74
CA HIS A 171 -19.31 -6.84 -6.13
C HIS A 171 -20.50 -6.02 -6.61
N ASP A 172 -21.61 -6.69 -6.92
CA ASP A 172 -22.87 -6.01 -7.20
C ASP A 172 -23.39 -5.36 -5.91
N ARG A 173 -23.65 -4.05 -5.96
CA ARG A 173 -24.16 -3.28 -4.82
C ARG A 173 -25.50 -2.64 -5.19
N LYS A 174 -26.45 -2.69 -4.27
CA LYS A 174 -27.72 -1.97 -4.43
C LYS A 174 -27.46 -0.47 -4.26
N LEU A 175 -28.19 0.33 -5.04
CA LEU A 175 -28.20 1.78 -4.91
C LEU A 175 -29.48 2.18 -4.19
N ASN A 176 -29.39 3.21 -3.34
CA ASN A 176 -30.55 3.74 -2.62
C ASN A 176 -31.52 4.48 -3.55
N ASP A 177 -31.05 5.02 -4.68
CA ASP A 177 -31.86 5.76 -5.65
C ASP A 177 -31.74 5.15 -7.06
N PRO A 178 -32.82 5.16 -7.87
CA PRO A 178 -32.73 4.83 -9.28
C PRO A 178 -31.84 5.85 -10.02
N LEU A 179 -31.02 5.36 -10.94
CA LEU A 179 -30.11 6.17 -11.74
C LEU A 179 -30.88 6.99 -12.79
N ASP A 180 -31.56 8.05 -12.36
CA ASP A 180 -32.18 9.02 -13.27
C ASP A 180 -31.09 9.91 -13.90
N GLY A 181 -30.39 9.37 -14.91
CA GLY A 181 -29.54 10.14 -15.81
C GLY A 181 -28.21 10.65 -15.25
N VAL A 182 -27.81 10.28 -14.03
CA VAL A 182 -26.49 10.61 -13.48
C VAL A 182 -25.46 9.60 -14.02
N PRO A 183 -24.40 10.02 -14.72
CA PRO A 183 -23.31 9.13 -15.08
C PRO A 183 -22.73 8.50 -13.81
N VAL A 184 -22.58 7.18 -13.81
CA VAL A 184 -22.07 6.38 -12.68
C VAL A 184 -20.59 6.69 -12.45
N HIS A 185 -20.32 7.85 -11.85
CA HIS A 185 -19.01 8.26 -11.35
C HIS A 185 -19.00 8.41 -9.83
N CYS A 186 -20.17 8.37 -9.18
CA CYS A 186 -20.32 8.56 -7.74
C CYS A 186 -21.69 8.04 -7.26
N ALA A 187 -22.00 6.76 -7.46
CA ALA A 187 -23.21 6.19 -6.88
C ALA A 187 -22.90 5.74 -5.44
N ARG A 188 -23.56 6.35 -4.45
CA ARG A 188 -23.41 5.95 -3.04
C ARG A 188 -24.01 4.54 -2.86
N PRO A 189 -23.23 3.53 -2.45
CA PRO A 189 -23.78 2.19 -2.21
C PRO A 189 -24.73 2.20 -1.01
N SER A 190 -25.78 1.39 -1.05
CA SER A 190 -26.78 1.30 0.02
C SER A 190 -26.15 0.85 1.34
N LEU A 191 -26.48 1.54 2.44
CA LEU A 191 -25.85 1.34 3.76
C LEU A 191 -26.43 0.14 4.54
N GLU A 192 -27.31 -0.67 3.95
CA GLU A 192 -27.91 -1.80 4.64
C GLU A 192 -26.85 -2.88 4.92
N LYS A 193 -26.64 -3.16 6.21
CA LYS A 193 -25.79 -4.25 6.68
C LYS A 193 -26.43 -5.56 6.25
N GLU A 194 -25.87 -6.23 5.24
CA GLU A 194 -26.17 -7.64 5.01
C GLU A 194 -25.52 -8.44 6.16
N GLU A 195 -26.34 -8.85 7.12
CA GLU A 195 -26.05 -9.99 7.97
C GLU A 195 -25.89 -11.21 7.03
N VAL A 196 -24.66 -11.63 6.85
CA VAL A 196 -24.32 -12.86 6.12
C VAL A 196 -24.82 -14.04 6.96
N MET A 197 -25.79 -14.78 6.43
CA MET A 197 -26.08 -16.16 6.85
C MET A 197 -25.14 -17.15 6.15
#